data_AF-A0A662UF36-F1
#
_entry.id   AF-A0A662UF36-F1
#
_cell.length_a   1.000
_cell.length_b   1.000
_cell.length_c   1.000
_cell.angle_alpha   90.00
_cell.angle_beta   90.00
_cell.angle_gamma   90.00
#
_symmetry.space_group_name_H-M   'P 1'
#
loop_
_entity.id
_entity.type
_entity.pdbx_description
1 polymer ?
#
loop_
_entity_poly.entity_id
_entity_poly.type
_entity_poly.pdbx_seq_one_letter_code
_entity_poly.pdbx_strand_id
1 'polypeptide(L)'
;MRLGAEPLSEGVISGINGAIVGWAKYYGIPAVVVLGETWAPIVEFDEIDYRAAKRVVEVIASYLGLSVDTEYMNVLADRVEKKILKAISQAMKVSGAPEKKPPKEVM
;
A
#
# COMPACT_ATOMS: atom_id res chain seq x y z
N MET A 1 -1.42 15.90 -18.51
CA MET A 1 -2.20 14.75 -18.00
C MET A 1 -1.76 14.49 -16.57
N ARG A 2 -2.67 14.46 -15.59
CA ARG A 2 -2.33 14.06 -14.21
C ARG A 2 -2.61 12.56 -14.07
N LEU A 3 -1.59 11.75 -13.78
CA LEU A 3 -1.70 10.29 -13.64
C LEU A 3 -2.24 9.84 -12.26
N GLY A 4 -2.54 10.79 -11.38
CA GLY A 4 -2.98 10.52 -10.01
C GLY A 4 -1.89 9.90 -9.13
N ALA A 5 -0.62 10.20 -9.42
CA ALA A 5 0.54 9.87 -8.61
C ALA A 5 1.31 11.16 -8.27
N GLU A 6 1.99 11.16 -7.14
CA GLU A 6 2.72 12.31 -6.62
C GLU A 6 4.23 11.99 -6.55
N PRO A 7 5.12 12.95 -6.87
CA PRO A 7 6.56 12.76 -6.70
C PRO A 7 6.91 12.52 -5.23
N LEU A 8 7.76 11.54 -4.97
CA LEU A 8 8.34 11.36 -3.65
C LEU A 8 9.33 12.51 -3.36
N SER A 9 9.00 13.37 -2.40
CA SER A 9 9.81 14.54 -2.03
C SER A 9 11.01 14.18 -1.17
N GLU A 10 10.84 13.21 -0.28
CA GLU A 10 11.84 12.78 0.70
C GLU A 10 11.82 11.25 0.84
N GLY A 11 12.96 10.66 1.19
CA GLY A 11 13.10 9.23 1.41
C GLY A 11 14.13 8.56 0.49
N VAL A 12 14.36 7.27 0.73
CA VAL A 12 15.30 6.44 -0.03
C VAL A 12 14.58 5.19 -0.49
N ILE A 13 14.67 4.89 -1.79
CA ILE A 13 14.21 3.62 -2.36
C ILE A 13 15.38 2.64 -2.30
N SER A 14 15.26 1.61 -1.47
CA SER A 14 16.29 0.57 -1.31
C SER A 14 16.02 -0.66 -2.19
N GLY A 15 16.96 -1.61 -2.17
CA GLY A 15 16.84 -2.87 -2.89
C GLY A 15 16.95 -2.71 -4.41
N ILE A 16 16.45 -3.71 -5.14
CA ILE A 16 16.57 -3.76 -6.60
C ILE A 16 15.84 -2.60 -7.29
N ASN A 17 14.72 -2.13 -6.73
CA ASN A 17 13.94 -1.02 -7.29
C ASN A 17 14.75 0.29 -7.30
N GLY A 18 15.48 0.58 -6.23
CA GLY A 18 16.38 1.73 -6.17
C GLY A 18 17.60 1.57 -7.07
N ALA A 19 18.20 0.38 -7.08
CA ALA A 19 19.37 0.08 -7.89
C ALA A 19 19.09 0.25 -9.40
N ILE A 20 17.95 -0.26 -9.91
CA ILE A 20 17.59 -0.16 -11.33
C ILE A 20 17.49 1.31 -11.78
N VAL A 21 16.78 2.16 -11.04
CA VAL A 21 16.63 3.58 -11.41
C VAL A 21 17.95 4.33 -11.26
N GLY A 22 18.75 4.02 -10.24
CA GLY A 22 20.08 4.58 -10.06
C GLY A 22 21.01 4.27 -11.23
N TRP A 23 21.02 3.01 -11.67
CA TRP A 23 21.78 2.58 -12.85
C TRP A 23 21.25 3.22 -14.13
N ALA A 24 19.94 3.22 -14.35
CA ALA A 24 19.33 3.85 -15.51
C ALA A 24 19.72 5.34 -15.62
N LYS A 25 19.72 6.07 -14.49
CA LYS A 25 20.20 7.45 -14.43
C LYS A 25 21.67 7.59 -14.84
N TYR A 26 22.55 6.69 -14.38
CA TYR A 26 23.97 6.71 -14.75
C TYR A 26 24.18 6.54 -16.26
N TYR A 27 23.36 5.72 -16.92
CA TYR A 27 23.45 5.46 -18.36
C TYR A 27 22.57 6.38 -19.23
N GLY A 28 21.91 7.39 -18.65
CA GLY A 28 21.03 8.28 -19.39
C GLY A 28 19.75 7.61 -19.92
N ILE A 29 19.32 6.52 -19.29
CA ILE A 29 18.09 5.80 -19.62
C ILE A 29 16.94 6.37 -18.77
N PRO A 30 15.82 6.83 -19.39
CA PRO A 30 14.64 7.26 -18.63
C PRO A 30 14.09 6.11 -17.79
N ALA A 31 13.96 6.32 -16.48
CA ALA A 31 13.42 5.34 -15.55
C ALA A 31 12.65 6.02 -14.42
N VAL A 32 11.68 5.29 -13.88
CA VAL A 32 10.86 5.72 -12.74
C VAL A 32 10.54 4.50 -11.87
N VAL A 33 10.33 4.72 -10.58
CA VAL A 33 9.71 3.76 -9.69
C VAL A 33 8.35 4.30 -9.26
N VAL A 34 7.33 3.45 -9.36
CA VAL A 34 5.98 3.74 -8.86
C VAL A 34 5.83 2.99 -7.54
N LEU A 35 5.43 3.70 -6.49
CA LEU A 35 5.23 3.16 -5.15
C LEU A 35 3.75 3.20 -4.82
N GLY A 36 3.23 2.10 -4.29
CA GLY A 36 1.91 2.04 -3.66
C GLY A 36 2.10 1.97 -2.15
N GLU A 37 1.57 2.96 -1.43
CA GLU A 37 1.54 2.91 0.04
C GLU A 37 0.69 1.75 0.51
N THR A 38 1.18 1.01 1.51
CA THR A 38 0.51 -0.18 2.05
C THR A 38 0.04 0.05 3.48
N TRP A 39 -0.96 -0.72 3.91
CA TRP A 39 -1.42 -0.70 5.30
C TRP A 39 -0.55 -1.60 6.18
N ALA A 40 0.03 -1.05 7.26
CA ALA A 40 1.00 -1.76 8.11
C ALA A 40 0.53 -3.15 8.61
N PRO A 41 -0.72 -3.33 9.07
CA PRO A 41 -1.24 -4.65 9.44
C PRO A 41 -1.23 -5.69 8.31
N ILE A 42 -1.36 -5.30 7.04
CA ILE A 42 -1.22 -6.26 5.93
C ILE A 42 0.22 -6.78 5.87
N VAL A 43 1.19 -5.87 6.00
CA VAL A 43 2.62 -6.20 5.96
C VAL A 43 3.02 -7.04 7.18
N GLU A 44 2.56 -6.69 8.37
CA GLU A 44 2.86 -7.40 9.62
C GLU A 44 2.31 -8.83 9.65
N PHE A 45 1.19 -9.07 8.95
CA PHE A 45 0.59 -10.39 8.79
C PHE A 45 1.17 -11.19 7.62
N ASP A 46 2.21 -10.68 6.94
CA ASP A 46 2.84 -11.27 5.75
C ASP A 46 1.81 -11.56 4.63
N GLU A 47 0.86 -10.65 4.46
CA GLU A 47 -0.19 -10.73 3.45
C GLU A 47 0.05 -9.72 2.31
N ILE A 48 -0.65 -9.92 1.20
CA ILE A 48 -0.55 -9.06 0.02
C ILE A 48 -1.54 -7.90 0.12
N ASP A 49 -1.03 -6.67 -0.03
CA ASP A 49 -1.86 -5.47 -0.17
C ASP A 49 -2.32 -5.30 -1.62
N TYR A 50 -3.45 -5.92 -1.94
CA TYR A 50 -4.02 -5.88 -3.29
C TYR A 50 -4.52 -4.48 -3.70
N ARG A 51 -4.86 -3.58 -2.75
CA ARG A 51 -5.27 -2.21 -3.11
C ARG A 51 -4.07 -1.38 -3.53
N ALA A 52 -2.97 -1.47 -2.77
CA ALA A 52 -1.72 -0.81 -3.13
C ALA A 52 -1.21 -1.30 -4.50
N ALA A 53 -1.20 -2.62 -4.71
CA ALA A 53 -0.80 -3.21 -5.99
C ALA A 53 -1.72 -2.77 -7.15
N LYS A 54 -3.04 -2.76 -6.94
CA LYS A 54 -4.03 -2.29 -7.93
C LYS A 54 -3.73 -0.86 -8.36
N ARG A 55 -3.47 0.03 -7.40
CA ARG A 55 -3.19 1.45 -7.69
C ARG A 55 -1.92 1.63 -8.53
N VAL A 56 -0.85 0.88 -8.23
CA VAL A 56 0.39 0.90 -9.02
C VAL A 56 0.12 0.46 -10.47
N VAL A 57 -0.63 -0.64 -10.65
CA VAL A 57 -0.99 -1.15 -11.98
C VAL A 57 -1.80 -0.12 -12.78
N GLU A 58 -2.78 0.53 -12.16
CA GLU A 58 -3.60 1.57 -12.80
C GLU A 58 -2.78 2.78 -13.25
N VAL A 59 -1.83 3.24 -12.43
CA VAL A 59 -0.95 4.37 -12.79
C VAL A 59 -0.08 4.00 -14.00
N ILE A 60 0.50 2.80 -14.00
CA ILE A 60 1.31 2.31 -15.12
C ILE A 60 0.45 2.15 -16.39
N ALA A 61 -0.74 1.55 -16.27
CA ALA A 61 -1.66 1.38 -17.38
C ALA A 61 -2.08 2.73 -17.98
N SER A 62 -2.40 3.72 -17.12
CA SER A 62 -2.74 5.08 -17.56
C SER A 62 -1.59 5.76 -18.28
N TYR A 63 -0.35 5.61 -17.80
CA TYR A 63 0.84 6.12 -18.46
C TYR A 63 1.06 5.50 -19.84
N LEU A 64 0.82 4.20 -19.98
CA LEU A 64 1.00 3.46 -21.23
C LEU A 64 -0.21 3.56 -22.19
N GLY A 65 -1.31 4.19 -21.77
CA GLY A 65 -2.56 4.21 -22.54
C GLY A 65 -3.23 2.84 -22.67
N LEU A 66 -3.00 1.94 -21.70
CA LEU A 66 -3.56 0.59 -21.68
C LEU A 66 -4.83 0.54 -20.83
N SER A 67 -5.79 -0.29 -21.25
CA SER A 67 -6.93 -0.68 -20.43
C SER A 67 -6.62 -2.01 -19.75
N VAL A 68 -6.55 -1.99 -18.43
CA VAL A 68 -6.31 -3.20 -17.61
C VAL A 68 -7.48 -3.36 -16.66
N ASP A 69 -8.15 -4.52 -16.69
CA ASP A 69 -9.15 -4.86 -15.70
C ASP A 69 -8.46 -5.28 -14.39
N THR A 70 -8.66 -4.48 -13.35
CA THR A 70 -8.12 -4.68 -12.01
C THR A 70 -9.22 -4.94 -10.98
N GLU A 71 -10.47 -5.17 -11.40
CA GLU A 71 -11.60 -5.25 -10.47
C GLU A 71 -11.53 -6.49 -9.59
N TYR A 72 -11.01 -7.60 -10.11
CA TYR A 72 -10.77 -8.82 -9.32
C TYR A 72 -9.86 -8.57 -8.11
N MET A 73 -8.97 -7.57 -8.16
CA MET A 73 -8.07 -7.24 -7.06
C MET A 73 -8.82 -6.66 -5.86
N ASN A 74 -9.97 -6.01 -6.07
CA ASN A 74 -10.83 -5.56 -4.96
C ASN A 74 -11.38 -6.75 -4.16
N VAL A 75 -11.79 -7.82 -4.84
CA VAL A 75 -12.29 -9.04 -4.19
C VAL A 75 -11.19 -9.72 -3.36
N LEU A 76 -9.96 -9.71 -3.86
CA LEU A 76 -8.80 -10.24 -3.15
C LEU A 76 -8.43 -9.37 -1.94
N ALA A 77 -8.44 -8.04 -2.09
CA ALA A 77 -8.22 -7.08 -1.01
C ALA A 77 -9.22 -7.30 0.14
N ASP A 78 -10.52 -7.36 -0.18
CA ASP A 78 -11.57 -7.56 0.82
C ASP A 78 -11.38 -8.86 1.62
N ARG A 79 -10.87 -9.92 0.98
CA ARG A 79 -10.61 -11.20 1.63
C ARG A 79 -9.46 -11.10 2.63
N VAL A 80 -8.35 -10.47 2.22
CA VAL A 80 -7.18 -10.24 3.07
C VAL A 80 -7.53 -9.33 4.24
N GLU A 81 -8.18 -8.20 3.99
CA GLU A 81 -8.59 -7.24 5.01
C GLU A 81 -9.53 -7.87 6.04
N LYS A 82 -10.52 -8.65 5.61
CA LYS A 82 -11.41 -9.39 6.53
C LYS A 82 -10.65 -10.39 7.40
N LYS A 83 -9.66 -11.11 6.83
CA LYS A 83 -8.83 -12.06 7.58
C LYS A 83 -8.04 -11.33 8.68
N ILE A 84 -7.39 -10.23 8.33
CA ILE A 84 -6.58 -9.43 9.25
C ILE A 84 -7.45 -8.81 10.35
N LEU A 85 -8.55 -8.15 9.98
CA LEU A 85 -9.47 -7.55 10.95
C LEU A 85 -10.03 -8.60 11.93
N LYS A 86 -10.32 -9.80 11.44
CA LYS A 86 -10.73 -10.92 12.31
C LYS A 86 -9.63 -11.30 13.28
N ALA A 87 -8.39 -11.45 12.81
CA ALA A 87 -7.25 -11.79 13.67
C ALA A 87 -6.98 -10.71 14.74
N ILE A 88 -6.98 -9.43 14.36
CA ILE A 88 -6.84 -8.30 15.28
C ILE A 88 -7.97 -8.33 16.33
N SER A 89 -9.23 -8.52 15.90
CA SER A 89 -10.37 -8.57 16.81
C SER A 89 -10.28 -9.73 17.82
N GLN A 90 -9.74 -10.87 17.41
CA GLN A 90 -9.55 -12.03 18.28
C GLN A 90 -8.43 -11.77 19.29
N ALA A 91 -7.31 -11.19 18.85
CA ALA A 91 -6.21 -10.82 19.73
C ALA A 91 -6.65 -9.80 20.81
N MET A 92 -7.47 -8.80 20.43
CA MET A 92 -8.03 -7.82 21.37
C MET A 92 -8.97 -8.44 22.40
N LYS A 93 -9.79 -9.42 22.00
CA LYS A 93 -10.69 -10.15 22.93
C LYS A 93 -9.91 -11.00 23.93
N VAL A 94 -8.78 -11.59 23.52
CA VAL A 94 -7.94 -12.44 24.37
C VAL A 94 -7.07 -11.62 25.34
N SER A 95 -6.68 -10.40 24.96
CA SER A 95 -5.78 -9.55 25.76
C SER A 95 -6.45 -8.77 26.90
N GLY A 96 -7.79 -8.79 27.03
CA GLY A 96 -8.50 -8.27 28.20
C GLY A 96 -8.27 -6.79 28.52
N ALA A 97 -7.82 -5.98 27.56
CA ALA A 97 -7.55 -4.56 27.79
C ALA A 97 -8.86 -3.84 28.20
N PRO A 98 -8.92 -3.18 29.37
CA PRO A 98 -10.12 -2.48 29.79
C PRO A 98 -10.42 -1.34 28.82
N GLU A 99 -11.69 -1.20 28.43
CA GLU A 99 -12.19 -0.01 27.74
C GLU A 99 -11.71 1.24 28.50
N LYS A 100 -10.79 2.01 27.90
CA LYS A 100 -10.50 3.35 28.39
C LYS A 100 -11.76 4.17 28.15
N LYS A 101 -12.61 4.28 29.19
CA LYS A 101 -13.71 5.24 29.21
C LYS A 101 -13.13 6.61 28.85
N PRO A 102 -13.71 7.33 27.88
CA PRO A 102 -13.25 8.67 27.57
C PRO A 102 -13.29 9.51 28.85
N PRO A 103 -12.31 10.40 29.08
CA PRO A 103 -12.37 11.30 30.22
C PRO A 103 -13.71 12.02 30.19
N LYS A 104 -14.45 11.98 31.30
CA LYS A 104 -15.60 12.86 31.45
C LYS A 104 -15.12 14.27 31.18
N GLU A 105 -15.68 14.92 30.17
CA GLU A 105 -15.54 16.36 29.97
C GLU A 105 -15.80 17.03 31.31
N VAL A 106 -14.80 17.75 31.80
CA VAL A 106 -14.96 18.63 32.95
C VAL A 106 -15.56 19.91 32.38
N MET A 107 -16.80 20.18 32.77
CA MET A 107 -17.48 21.46 32.62
C MET A 107 -16.64 22.61 33.16
#